data_AF-A0A3P8Q421-F1
#
_entry.id   AF-A0A3P8Q421-F1
#
_cell.length_a   1.000
_cell.length_b   1.000
_cell.length_c   1.000
_cell.angle_alpha   90.00
_cell.angle_beta   90.00
_cell.angle_gamma   90.00
#
_symmetry.space_group_name_H-M   'P 1'
#
loop_
_entity.id
_entity.type
_entity.pdbx_description
1 polymer ?
#
loop_
_entity_poly.entity_id
_entity_poly.type
_entity_poly.pdbx_seq_one_letter_code
_entity_poly.pdbx_strand_id
1 'polypeptide(L)'
;MNSVCSMQGYVLDGFPMTLKQAELMGSQSIIPMIVVELELDIVEVLKRGLADKMKPNKPHLTHDSSEILHIRNSCYKKEVVHVRHHFQQQYQNCLLLNGLKSKWWIWDRMIKEVSTSMKYIQTYLDRIQKGQAACINKLCITPKEFDCRLGEFGQYCPVCMALHYHLVDISETAALTHAAEYRGHYFKMCDENHLEMFLSTPDQFVTPGCPHTLPKPHLLPRKLTEIHVKNRFPQQVEMKGYCPVTYLDGKQRYEALVRGKMEYAVEYRERIYIFETKEKRDKFMRTPETYWAQKLPIKVPPLSEPVHLTSLPTLGYLEQGVAEAVIKAMTAAGCLKPKHPYLSLKRSALSYVALYLKAFNHRSTDSIRQMYKKKLASFEENCMLIPYLSTIMKGNYRPPSERPIDFEFKLNRFLALSDLPGANGVQLD
;
A
#
# COMPACT_ATOMS: atom_id res chain seq x y z
N MET A 1 9.74 -37.24 37.34
CA MET A 1 8.27 -37.26 37.11
C MET A 1 7.73 -38.63 37.51
N ASN A 2 6.51 -38.71 38.02
CA ASN A 2 5.84 -39.99 38.26
C ASN A 2 5.69 -40.75 36.91
N SER A 3 5.93 -42.06 36.88
CA SER A 3 5.91 -42.87 35.65
C SER A 3 4.57 -42.79 34.92
N VAL A 4 3.47 -42.64 35.68
CA VAL A 4 2.11 -42.45 35.15
C VAL A 4 2.01 -41.20 34.29
N CYS A 5 2.56 -40.07 34.73
CA CYS A 5 2.57 -38.82 33.96
C CYS A 5 3.35 -38.94 32.66
N SER A 6 4.39 -39.78 32.63
CA SER A 6 5.20 -39.99 31.42
C SER A 6 4.50 -40.90 30.41
N MET A 7 3.64 -41.82 30.86
CA MET A 7 2.92 -42.75 29.98
C MET A 7 1.53 -42.24 29.55
N GLN A 8 0.79 -41.59 30.45
CA GLN A 8 -0.61 -41.18 30.22
C GLN A 8 -0.75 -39.68 29.89
N GLY A 9 0.35 -38.92 29.99
CA GLY A 9 0.30 -37.46 29.94
C GLY A 9 -0.26 -36.85 31.22
N TYR A 10 -0.41 -35.52 31.20
CA TYR A 10 -0.93 -34.74 32.32
C TYR A 10 -1.52 -33.43 31.81
N VAL A 11 -2.37 -32.82 32.64
CA VAL A 11 -2.93 -31.48 32.41
C VAL A 11 -2.36 -30.56 33.48
N LEU A 12 -1.80 -29.43 33.04
CA LEU A 12 -1.39 -28.35 33.93
C LEU A 12 -2.53 -27.33 34.01
N ASP A 13 -3.04 -27.12 35.22
CA ASP A 13 -4.05 -26.10 35.49
C ASP A 13 -3.43 -24.99 36.34
N GLY A 14 -3.53 -23.74 35.87
CA GLY A 14 -2.93 -22.58 36.54
C GLY A 14 -1.41 -22.48 36.45
N PHE A 15 -0.75 -23.18 35.50
CA PHE A 15 0.69 -23.04 35.23
C PHE A 15 0.99 -23.31 33.74
N PRO A 16 1.85 -22.51 33.07
CA PRO A 16 2.59 -21.36 33.58
C PRO A 16 1.73 -20.08 33.66
N MET A 17 2.02 -19.23 34.64
CA MET A 17 1.34 -17.95 34.87
C MET A 17 2.14 -16.74 34.38
N THR A 18 3.44 -16.89 34.15
CA THR A 18 4.34 -15.81 33.69
C THR A 18 5.23 -16.29 32.55
N LEU A 19 5.76 -15.35 31.77
CA LEU A 19 6.67 -15.66 30.67
C LEU A 19 7.90 -16.46 31.14
N LYS A 20 8.48 -16.06 32.28
CA LYS A 20 9.65 -16.74 32.86
C LYS A 20 9.37 -18.21 33.19
N GLN A 21 8.16 -18.52 33.67
CA GLN A 21 7.77 -19.91 33.92
C GLN A 21 7.65 -20.70 32.62
N ALA A 22 7.05 -20.12 31.57
CA ALA A 22 6.96 -20.76 30.27
C ALA A 22 8.35 -21.03 29.64
N GLU A 23 9.28 -20.09 29.77
CA GLU A 23 10.66 -20.26 29.30
C GLU A 23 11.42 -21.36 30.07
N LEU A 24 11.25 -21.41 31.39
CA LEU A 24 11.81 -22.48 32.24
C LEU A 24 11.25 -23.85 31.86
N MET A 25 9.95 -23.96 31.58
CA MET A 25 9.36 -25.19 31.07
C MET A 25 10.03 -25.64 29.77
N GLY A 26 10.21 -24.72 28.80
CA GLY A 26 10.91 -25.00 27.54
C GLY A 26 12.35 -25.48 27.77
N SER A 27 13.09 -24.85 28.70
CA SER A 27 14.46 -25.27 29.04
C SER A 27 14.57 -26.68 29.61
N GLN A 28 13.49 -27.18 30.22
CA GLN A 28 13.40 -28.52 30.79
C GLN A 28 12.69 -29.49 29.83
N SER A 29 12.44 -29.09 28.58
CA SER A 29 11.70 -29.86 27.57
C SER A 29 10.28 -30.26 28.02
N ILE A 30 9.65 -29.43 28.84
CA ILE A 30 8.26 -29.58 29.28
C ILE A 30 7.38 -28.73 28.36
N ILE A 31 6.91 -29.30 27.25
CA ILE A 31 6.12 -28.58 26.24
C ILE A 31 4.70 -29.14 26.23
N PRO A 32 3.68 -28.36 26.64
CA PRO A 32 2.29 -28.77 26.49
C PRO A 32 1.94 -28.94 25.01
N MET A 33 1.26 -30.02 24.62
CA MET A 33 0.81 -30.21 23.23
C MET A 33 -0.30 -29.23 22.84
N ILE A 34 -1.11 -28.81 23.81
CA ILE A 34 -2.21 -27.86 23.64
C ILE A 34 -2.21 -26.94 24.85
N VAL A 35 -2.25 -25.63 24.62
CA VAL A 35 -2.46 -24.61 25.65
C VAL A 35 -3.81 -23.98 25.41
N VAL A 36 -4.70 -24.06 26.39
CA VAL A 36 -6.07 -23.55 26.27
C VAL A 36 -6.24 -22.34 27.15
N GLU A 37 -6.75 -21.27 26.57
CA GLU A 37 -7.16 -20.07 27.30
C GLU A 37 -8.67 -19.88 27.20
N LEU A 38 -9.34 -19.77 28.35
CA LEU A 38 -10.76 -19.45 28.43
C LEU A 38 -10.93 -17.93 28.59
N GLU A 39 -11.30 -17.26 27.51
CA GLU A 39 -11.52 -15.83 27.50
C GLU A 39 -12.87 -15.47 28.12
N LEU A 40 -12.84 -14.57 29.10
CA LEU A 40 -14.01 -14.03 29.78
C LEU A 40 -13.82 -12.54 30.05
N ASP A 41 -14.91 -11.79 29.96
CA ASP A 41 -14.92 -10.40 30.40
C ASP A 41 -14.83 -10.29 31.92
N ILE A 42 -14.17 -9.23 32.41
CA ILE A 42 -13.95 -9.01 33.85
C ILE A 42 -15.27 -8.96 34.64
N VAL A 43 -16.33 -8.38 34.07
CA VAL A 43 -17.63 -8.28 34.74
C VAL A 43 -18.20 -9.67 34.99
N GLU A 44 -18.08 -10.57 34.01
CA GLU A 44 -18.56 -11.94 34.15
C GLU A 44 -17.67 -12.76 35.09
N VAL A 45 -16.35 -12.57 35.06
CA VAL A 45 -15.42 -13.20 36.02
C VAL A 45 -15.79 -12.82 37.46
N LEU A 46 -15.99 -11.52 37.73
CA LEU A 46 -16.37 -11.03 39.06
C LEU A 46 -17.74 -11.56 39.49
N LYS A 47 -18.74 -11.54 38.60
CA LYS A 47 -20.08 -12.07 38.87
C LYS A 47 -20.04 -13.56 39.23
N ARG A 48 -19.31 -14.37 38.46
CA ARG A 48 -19.15 -15.81 38.73
C ARG A 48 -18.36 -16.06 40.03
N GLY A 49 -17.32 -15.28 40.29
CA GLY A 49 -16.53 -15.37 41.52
C GLY A 49 -17.35 -15.08 42.78
N LEU A 50 -18.20 -14.05 42.74
CA LEU A 50 -19.11 -13.71 43.84
C LEU A 50 -20.16 -14.81 44.08
N ALA A 51 -20.76 -15.35 43.02
CA ALA A 51 -21.70 -16.47 43.12
C ALA A 51 -21.03 -17.73 43.67
N ASP A 52 -19.78 -17.99 43.30
CA ASP A 52 -19.03 -19.14 43.80
C ASP A 52 -18.66 -18.99 45.28
N LYS A 53 -18.33 -17.79 45.75
CA LYS A 53 -18.10 -17.48 47.17
C LYS A 53 -19.30 -17.84 48.06
N MET A 54 -20.53 -17.74 47.54
CA MET A 54 -21.75 -18.04 48.30
C MET A 54 -22.06 -19.54 48.42
N LYS A 55 -21.29 -20.44 47.80
CA LYS A 55 -21.55 -21.89 47.87
C LYS A 55 -21.12 -22.47 49.22
N PRO A 56 -22.01 -23.20 49.92
CA PRO A 56 -21.63 -23.97 51.08
C PRO A 56 -20.80 -25.18 50.62
N ASN A 57 -19.66 -25.45 51.27
CA ASN A 57 -18.72 -26.56 50.99
C ASN A 57 -17.59 -26.28 49.97
N LYS A 58 -16.82 -25.20 50.18
CA LYS A 58 -15.52 -25.07 49.49
C LYS A 58 -14.47 -25.97 50.16
N PRO A 59 -13.70 -26.77 49.40
CA PRO A 59 -12.65 -27.62 49.96
C PRO A 59 -11.49 -26.83 50.59
N HIS A 60 -11.28 -25.57 50.15
CA HIS A 60 -10.29 -24.67 50.72
C HIS A 60 -10.87 -23.27 50.93
N LEU A 61 -10.46 -22.60 52.00
CA LEU A 61 -10.80 -21.20 52.26
C LEU A 61 -10.00 -20.32 51.30
N THR A 62 -10.66 -19.66 50.36
CA THR A 62 -10.01 -18.78 49.37
C THR A 62 -10.38 -17.32 49.62
N HIS A 63 -9.36 -16.45 49.63
CA HIS A 63 -9.58 -14.99 49.69
C HIS A 63 -10.11 -14.48 48.34
N ASP A 64 -11.43 -14.50 48.18
CA ASP A 64 -12.13 -14.13 46.94
C ASP A 64 -13.03 -12.90 47.15
N SER A 65 -12.50 -11.84 47.77
CA SER A 65 -13.20 -10.54 47.78
C SER A 65 -13.20 -9.94 46.37
N SER A 66 -14.12 -9.00 46.11
CA SER A 66 -14.18 -8.25 44.85
C SER A 66 -12.84 -7.59 44.51
N GLU A 67 -12.19 -7.00 45.51
CA GLU A 67 -10.91 -6.29 45.37
C GLU A 67 -9.79 -7.27 45.01
N ILE A 68 -9.72 -8.41 45.69
CA ILE A 68 -8.70 -9.44 45.41
C ILE A 68 -8.89 -10.06 44.03
N LEU A 69 -10.14 -10.38 43.64
CA LEU A 69 -10.43 -10.90 42.31
C LEU A 69 -10.06 -9.88 41.22
N HIS A 70 -10.31 -8.60 41.44
CA HIS A 70 -9.92 -7.54 40.53
C HIS A 70 -8.39 -7.42 40.40
N ILE A 71 -7.65 -7.48 41.51
CA ILE A 71 -6.18 -7.48 41.51
C ILE A 71 -5.64 -8.70 40.76
N ARG A 72 -6.13 -9.91 41.05
CA ARG A 72 -5.71 -11.15 40.38
C ARG A 72 -5.94 -11.07 38.87
N ASN A 73 -7.11 -10.61 38.44
CA ASN A 73 -7.42 -10.45 37.03
C ASN A 73 -6.52 -9.41 36.35
N SER A 74 -6.20 -8.30 37.03
CA SER A 74 -5.26 -7.30 36.52
C SER A 74 -3.85 -7.89 36.32
N CYS A 75 -3.35 -8.64 37.29
CA CYS A 75 -2.06 -9.33 37.17
C CYS A 75 -2.08 -10.37 36.03
N TYR A 76 -3.13 -11.19 35.94
CA TYR A 76 -3.31 -12.16 34.87
C TYR A 76 -3.32 -11.50 33.48
N LYS A 77 -4.11 -10.44 33.28
CA LYS A 77 -4.21 -9.77 31.98
C LYS A 77 -2.87 -9.19 31.50
N LYS A 78 -2.00 -8.77 32.42
CA LYS A 78 -0.65 -8.30 32.08
C LYS A 78 0.22 -9.45 31.58
N GLU A 79 0.23 -10.58 32.29
CA GLU A 79 1.13 -11.70 31.99
C GLU A 79 0.63 -12.60 30.85
N VAL A 80 -0.68 -12.84 30.75
CA VAL A 80 -1.26 -13.80 29.80
C VAL A 80 -0.95 -13.44 28.35
N VAL A 81 -0.89 -12.15 28.01
CA VAL A 81 -0.55 -11.70 26.65
C VAL A 81 0.85 -12.15 26.26
N HIS A 82 1.81 -12.07 27.19
CA HIS A 82 3.19 -12.49 26.98
C HIS A 82 3.29 -14.02 26.88
N VAL A 83 2.62 -14.74 27.78
CA VAL A 83 2.57 -16.22 27.78
C VAL A 83 1.94 -16.74 26.49
N ARG A 84 0.78 -16.19 26.09
CA ARG A 84 0.09 -16.54 24.85
C ARG A 84 0.96 -16.29 23.63
N HIS A 85 1.61 -15.13 23.56
CA HIS A 85 2.50 -14.79 22.46
C HIS A 85 3.68 -15.78 22.36
N HIS A 86 4.28 -16.13 23.50
CA HIS A 86 5.36 -17.12 23.56
C HIS A 86 4.91 -18.49 23.01
N PHE A 87 3.80 -19.05 23.50
CA PHE A 87 3.30 -20.34 23.02
C PHE A 87 2.88 -20.30 21.54
N GLN A 88 2.24 -19.22 21.10
CA GLN A 88 1.84 -19.04 19.71
C GLN A 88 3.04 -18.96 18.76
N GLN A 89 4.10 -18.23 19.14
CA GLN A 89 5.30 -18.08 18.31
C GLN A 89 6.19 -19.31 18.33
N GLN A 90 6.38 -19.95 19.49
CA GLN A 90 7.30 -21.07 19.64
C GLN A 90 6.69 -22.39 19.21
N TYR A 91 5.40 -22.64 19.46
CA TYR A 91 4.83 -23.98 19.31
C TYR A 91 3.53 -24.03 18.50
N GLN A 92 2.91 -22.88 18.19
CA GLN A 92 1.65 -22.77 17.45
C GLN A 92 0.52 -23.63 18.05
N ASN A 93 0.51 -23.78 19.37
CA ASN A 93 -0.32 -24.72 20.10
C ASN A 93 -1.34 -24.05 21.04
N CYS A 94 -1.53 -22.74 20.92
CA CYS A 94 -2.45 -21.98 21.77
C CYS A 94 -3.86 -21.93 21.16
N LEU A 95 -4.87 -22.26 21.97
CA LEU A 95 -6.28 -22.27 21.62
C LEU A 95 -7.04 -21.29 22.52
N LEU A 96 -7.59 -20.24 21.92
CA LEU A 96 -8.46 -19.29 22.61
C LEU A 96 -9.92 -19.75 22.50
N LEU A 97 -10.59 -19.93 23.63
CA LEU A 97 -11.99 -20.35 23.70
C LEU A 97 -12.83 -19.33 24.45
N ASN A 98 -14.05 -19.08 23.97
CA ASN A 98 -14.99 -18.19 24.63
C ASN A 98 -15.61 -18.88 25.86
N GLY A 99 -15.27 -18.41 27.06
CA GLY A 99 -15.76 -18.93 28.33
C GLY A 99 -17.23 -18.63 28.65
N LEU A 100 -17.93 -17.85 27.82
CA LEU A 100 -19.38 -17.63 27.93
C LEU A 100 -20.20 -18.81 27.38
N LYS A 101 -19.58 -19.69 26.59
CA LYS A 101 -20.25 -20.88 26.05
C LYS A 101 -20.56 -21.89 27.17
N SER A 102 -21.49 -22.79 26.90
CA SER A 102 -21.86 -23.84 27.85
C SER A 102 -20.68 -24.77 28.12
N LYS A 103 -20.64 -25.37 29.32
CA LYS A 103 -19.63 -26.36 29.68
C LYS A 103 -19.56 -27.51 28.68
N TRP A 104 -20.72 -27.96 28.18
CA TRP A 104 -20.83 -29.00 27.15
C TRP A 104 -20.17 -28.60 25.83
N TRP A 105 -20.35 -27.36 25.38
CA TRP A 105 -19.73 -26.88 24.16
C TRP A 105 -18.20 -26.81 24.29
N ILE A 106 -17.70 -26.30 25.42
CA ILE A 106 -16.27 -26.25 25.71
C ILE A 106 -15.69 -27.68 25.76
N TRP A 107 -16.37 -28.59 26.44
CA TRP A 107 -15.99 -30.00 26.55
C TRP A 107 -15.92 -30.69 25.18
N ASP A 108 -16.98 -30.57 24.36
CA ASP A 108 -17.03 -31.14 23.01
C ASP A 108 -15.90 -30.57 22.12
N ARG A 109 -15.67 -29.25 22.19
CA ARG A 109 -14.57 -28.61 21.46
C ARG A 109 -13.22 -29.14 21.90
N MET A 110 -13.00 -29.30 23.20
CA MET A 110 -11.75 -29.83 23.75
C MET A 110 -11.50 -31.27 23.35
N ILE A 111 -12.51 -32.13 23.42
CA ILE A 111 -12.40 -33.51 22.95
C ILE A 111 -11.99 -33.55 21.47
N LYS A 112 -12.59 -32.70 20.63
CA LYS A 112 -12.26 -32.64 19.19
C LYS A 112 -10.81 -32.21 18.95
N GLU A 113 -10.33 -31.18 19.65
CA GLU A 113 -8.95 -30.70 19.48
C GLU A 113 -7.91 -31.71 20.00
N VAL A 114 -8.14 -32.30 21.17
CA VAL A 114 -7.27 -33.33 21.74
C VAL A 114 -7.27 -34.56 20.82
N SER A 115 -8.44 -35.03 20.38
CA SER A 115 -8.54 -36.17 19.46
C SER A 115 -7.81 -35.90 18.15
N THR A 116 -7.89 -34.66 17.65
CA THR A 116 -7.16 -34.26 16.45
C THR A 116 -5.66 -34.28 16.70
N SER A 117 -5.17 -33.63 17.76
CA SER A 117 -3.74 -33.63 18.11
C SER A 117 -3.19 -35.06 18.27
N MET A 118 -3.91 -35.93 18.97
CA MET A 118 -3.51 -37.34 19.14
C MET A 118 -3.46 -38.10 17.82
N LYS A 119 -4.42 -37.87 16.90
CA LYS A 119 -4.37 -38.46 15.55
C LYS A 119 -3.13 -38.01 14.78
N TYR A 120 -2.77 -36.73 14.85
CA TYR A 120 -1.55 -36.21 14.20
C TYR A 120 -0.29 -36.86 14.77
N ILE A 121 -0.17 -36.94 16.10
CA ILE A 121 0.98 -37.59 16.77
C ILE A 121 1.07 -39.07 16.40
N GLN A 122 -0.03 -39.81 16.49
CA GLN A 122 -0.07 -41.25 16.17
C GLN A 122 0.27 -41.50 14.70
N THR A 123 -0.30 -40.71 13.79
CA THR A 123 -0.04 -40.82 12.35
C THR A 123 1.42 -40.52 12.05
N TYR A 124 2.00 -39.52 12.70
CA TYR A 124 3.42 -39.20 12.56
C TYR A 124 4.30 -40.36 13.03
N LEU A 125 4.09 -40.86 14.25
CA LEU A 125 4.88 -41.96 14.81
C LEU A 125 4.80 -43.23 13.94
N ASP A 126 3.61 -43.59 13.47
CA ASP A 126 3.40 -44.76 12.61
C ASP A 126 4.13 -44.62 11.27
N ARG A 127 4.03 -43.45 10.62
CA ARG A 127 4.68 -43.21 9.32
C ARG A 127 6.20 -43.16 9.45
N ILE A 128 6.72 -42.49 10.48
CA ILE A 128 8.17 -42.41 10.71
C ILE A 128 8.75 -43.78 11.05
N GLN A 129 8.05 -44.61 11.83
CA GLN A 129 8.47 -45.98 12.11
C GLN A 129 8.55 -46.84 10.83
N LYS A 130 7.66 -46.58 9.85
CA LYS A 130 7.66 -47.22 8.52
C LYS A 130 8.66 -46.59 7.54
N GLY A 131 9.40 -45.56 7.94
CA GLY A 131 10.33 -44.82 7.08
C GLY A 131 9.63 -43.97 6.00
N GLN A 132 8.35 -43.64 6.18
CA GLN A 132 7.56 -42.83 5.26
C GLN A 132 7.61 -41.35 5.64
N ALA A 133 7.27 -40.46 4.71
CA ALA A 133 7.08 -39.05 5.03
C ALA A 133 5.85 -38.84 5.93
N ALA A 134 5.95 -37.89 6.86
CA ALA A 134 4.91 -37.62 7.84
C ALA A 134 4.64 -36.11 7.97
N CYS A 135 3.39 -35.73 8.16
CA CYS A 135 3.03 -34.35 8.44
C CYS A 135 3.48 -33.95 9.84
N ILE A 136 4.06 -32.77 9.98
CA ILE A 136 4.57 -32.27 11.26
C ILE A 136 3.67 -31.22 11.92
N ASN A 137 2.50 -30.97 11.32
CA ASN A 137 1.51 -30.07 11.88
C ASN A 137 1.07 -30.53 13.28
N LYS A 138 0.87 -29.57 14.19
CA LYS A 138 0.47 -29.82 15.60
C LYS A 138 1.44 -30.68 16.43
N LEU A 139 2.72 -30.80 16.03
CA LEU A 139 3.76 -31.49 16.81
C LEU A 139 4.58 -30.56 17.71
N CYS A 140 4.23 -29.28 17.82
CA CYS A 140 4.92 -28.29 18.64
C CYS A 140 6.41 -28.12 18.31
N ILE A 141 6.77 -28.24 17.03
CA ILE A 141 8.14 -28.01 16.56
C ILE A 141 8.44 -26.52 16.61
N THR A 142 9.56 -26.17 17.23
CA THR A 142 9.98 -24.77 17.34
C THR A 142 10.53 -24.23 16.03
N PRO A 143 10.41 -22.92 15.73
CA PRO A 143 11.04 -22.32 14.56
C PRO A 143 12.55 -22.62 14.48
N LYS A 144 13.24 -22.60 15.64
CA LYS A 144 14.68 -22.92 15.72
C LYS A 144 14.96 -24.37 15.34
N GLU A 145 14.19 -25.32 15.87
CA GLU A 145 14.33 -26.74 15.51
C GLU A 145 14.02 -26.96 14.05
N PHE A 146 12.96 -26.31 13.54
CA PHE A 146 12.57 -26.37 12.14
C PHE A 146 13.72 -25.91 11.25
N ASP A 147 14.33 -24.77 11.54
CA ASP A 147 15.43 -24.20 10.77
C ASP A 147 16.70 -25.07 10.83
N CYS A 148 17.00 -25.68 11.98
CA CYS A 148 18.15 -26.59 12.13
C CYS A 148 18.04 -27.87 11.30
N ARG A 149 16.82 -28.33 11.03
CA ARG A 149 16.52 -29.57 10.29
C ARG A 149 15.94 -29.29 8.90
N LEU A 150 16.05 -28.06 8.42
CA LEU A 150 15.61 -27.69 7.07
C LEU A 150 16.26 -28.60 6.02
N GLY A 151 15.44 -29.15 5.14
CA GLY A 151 15.93 -29.89 3.98
C GLY A 151 16.65 -29.00 2.98
N GLU A 152 17.20 -29.63 1.95
CA GLU A 152 17.98 -28.99 0.89
C GLU A 152 17.26 -27.87 0.10
N PHE A 153 15.92 -27.89 0.09
CA PHE A 153 15.11 -26.85 -0.56
C PHE A 153 14.85 -25.65 0.34
N GLY A 154 15.30 -25.67 1.60
CA GLY A 154 15.09 -24.59 2.56
C GLY A 154 13.59 -24.27 2.72
N GLN A 155 13.24 -23.00 2.54
CA GLN A 155 11.84 -22.52 2.64
C GLN A 155 11.07 -22.61 1.31
N TYR A 156 11.64 -23.25 0.27
CA TYR A 156 10.99 -23.42 -1.03
C TYR A 156 10.23 -24.74 -1.12
N CYS A 157 9.12 -24.72 -1.85
CA CYS A 157 8.34 -25.94 -2.09
C CYS A 157 9.07 -26.92 -3.02
N PRO A 158 9.46 -28.12 -2.56
CA PRO A 158 10.12 -29.11 -3.39
C PRO A 158 9.23 -29.65 -4.52
N VAL A 159 7.92 -29.75 -4.30
CA VAL A 159 6.96 -30.23 -5.30
C VAL A 159 6.82 -29.24 -6.47
N CYS A 160 6.73 -27.94 -6.18
CA CYS A 160 6.76 -26.90 -7.22
C CYS A 160 8.05 -26.95 -8.06
N MET A 161 9.17 -27.19 -7.39
CA MET A 161 10.47 -27.30 -8.04
C MET A 161 10.53 -28.52 -8.96
N ALA A 162 10.13 -29.69 -8.46
CA ALA A 162 10.22 -30.94 -9.19
C ALA A 162 9.31 -30.98 -10.42
N LEU A 163 8.06 -30.51 -10.28
CA LEU A 163 7.05 -30.62 -11.35
C LEU A 163 7.11 -29.48 -12.38
N HIS A 164 7.45 -28.27 -11.94
CA HIS A 164 7.30 -27.06 -12.77
C HIS A 164 8.57 -26.19 -12.83
N TYR A 165 9.64 -26.55 -12.11
CA TYR A 165 10.82 -25.71 -11.94
C TYR A 165 10.47 -24.30 -11.41
N HIS A 166 9.46 -24.23 -10.53
CA HIS A 166 8.97 -22.99 -9.95
C HIS A 166 9.55 -22.73 -8.56
N LEU A 167 10.12 -21.54 -8.36
CA LEU A 167 10.62 -21.05 -7.07
C LEU A 167 9.47 -20.43 -6.25
N VAL A 168 8.79 -21.25 -5.44
CA VAL A 168 7.76 -20.77 -4.51
C VAL A 168 8.33 -20.70 -3.11
N ASP A 169 8.68 -19.48 -2.67
CA ASP A 169 9.18 -19.18 -1.32
C ASP A 169 8.02 -19.08 -0.31
N ILE A 170 8.10 -19.86 0.77
CA ILE A 170 7.09 -19.96 1.84
C ILE A 170 7.62 -19.32 3.15
N SER A 171 8.73 -18.59 3.09
CA SER A 171 9.35 -17.93 4.26
C SER A 171 8.41 -16.97 5.00
N GLU A 172 7.48 -16.32 4.30
CA GLU A 172 6.49 -15.40 4.89
C GLU A 172 5.45 -16.13 5.77
N THR A 173 5.23 -17.44 5.53
CA THR A 173 4.25 -18.23 6.29
C THR A 173 4.95 -18.95 7.44
N ALA A 174 4.72 -18.45 8.66
CA ALA A 174 5.24 -19.08 9.87
C ALA A 174 4.53 -20.41 10.20
N ALA A 175 3.26 -20.57 9.80
CA ALA A 175 2.47 -21.75 10.10
C ALA A 175 3.05 -23.02 9.47
N LEU A 176 3.15 -24.09 10.26
CA LEU A 176 3.65 -25.40 9.82
C LEU A 176 2.53 -26.35 9.34
N THR A 177 1.41 -25.79 8.86
CA THR A 177 0.24 -26.58 8.45
C THR A 177 0.53 -27.52 7.29
N HIS A 178 1.32 -27.07 6.32
CA HIS A 178 1.70 -27.84 5.12
C HIS A 178 3.16 -28.29 5.15
N ALA A 179 3.69 -28.57 6.35
CA ALA A 179 5.05 -29.04 6.51
C ALA A 179 5.09 -30.56 6.77
N ALA A 180 6.14 -31.20 6.29
CA ALA A 180 6.38 -32.63 6.45
C ALA A 180 7.84 -32.92 6.81
N GLU A 181 8.03 -34.01 7.54
CA GLU A 181 9.33 -34.62 7.77
C GLU A 181 9.52 -35.79 6.79
N TYR A 182 10.71 -35.89 6.23
CA TYR A 182 11.19 -37.10 5.58
C TYR A 182 12.68 -37.31 5.83
N ARG A 183 13.07 -38.51 6.28
CA ARG A 183 14.46 -38.90 6.57
C ARG A 183 15.20 -37.89 7.45
N GLY A 184 14.56 -37.43 8.52
CA GLY A 184 15.17 -36.49 9.46
C GLY A 184 15.15 -35.02 9.05
N HIS A 185 14.71 -34.68 7.84
CA HIS A 185 14.69 -33.32 7.32
C HIS A 185 13.26 -32.79 7.16
N TYR A 186 13.07 -31.49 7.35
CA TYR A 186 11.79 -30.82 7.22
C TYR A 186 11.65 -30.07 5.90
N PHE A 187 10.46 -30.15 5.32
CA PHE A 187 10.09 -29.53 4.05
C PHE A 187 8.75 -28.80 4.19
N LYS A 188 8.62 -27.65 3.52
CA LYS A 188 7.36 -26.89 3.45
C LYS A 188 6.73 -27.01 2.07
N MET A 189 5.42 -27.20 2.03
CA MET A 189 4.63 -27.19 0.81
C MET A 189 3.78 -25.92 0.73
N CYS A 190 3.49 -25.45 -0.48
CA CYS A 190 2.72 -24.22 -0.66
C CYS A 190 1.23 -24.41 -0.36
N ASP A 191 0.71 -25.63 -0.50
CA ASP A 191 -0.69 -25.98 -0.28
C ASP A 191 -0.84 -27.44 0.17
N GLU A 192 -2.09 -27.81 0.48
CA GLU A 192 -2.48 -29.15 0.95
C GLU A 192 -2.29 -30.22 -0.13
N ASN A 193 -2.56 -29.92 -1.40
CA ASN A 193 -2.37 -30.88 -2.51
C ASN A 193 -0.89 -31.26 -2.65
N HIS A 194 0.01 -30.29 -2.54
CA HIS A 194 1.45 -30.52 -2.57
C HIS A 194 1.93 -31.30 -1.35
N LEU A 195 1.32 -31.08 -0.18
CA LEU A 195 1.56 -31.91 1.00
C LEU A 195 1.16 -33.36 0.75
N GLU A 196 -0.04 -33.62 0.24
CA GLU A 196 -0.51 -34.98 -0.02
C GLU A 196 0.35 -35.71 -1.06
N MET A 197 0.76 -35.02 -2.14
CA MET A 197 1.69 -35.56 -3.13
C MET A 197 3.03 -35.92 -2.48
N PHE A 198 3.59 -35.01 -1.68
CA PHE A 198 4.86 -35.26 -1.00
C PHE A 198 4.76 -36.43 -0.01
N LEU A 199 3.68 -36.53 0.75
CA LEU A 199 3.44 -37.62 1.70
C LEU A 199 3.26 -38.98 1.02
N SER A 200 2.82 -38.99 -0.24
CA SER A 200 2.58 -40.22 -1.02
C SER A 200 3.87 -40.74 -1.67
N THR A 201 4.66 -39.87 -2.30
CA THR A 201 5.89 -40.25 -3.02
C THR A 201 7.05 -39.28 -2.74
N PRO A 202 7.56 -39.22 -1.50
CA PRO A 202 8.55 -38.22 -1.10
C PRO A 202 9.89 -38.33 -1.84
N ASP A 203 10.31 -39.55 -2.21
CA ASP A 203 11.58 -39.81 -2.90
C ASP A 203 11.68 -39.09 -4.25
N GLN A 204 10.57 -38.78 -4.92
CA GLN A 204 10.55 -38.05 -6.19
C GLN A 204 10.79 -36.54 -6.00
N PHE A 205 10.65 -36.04 -4.78
CA PHE A 205 10.71 -34.62 -4.45
C PHE A 205 11.93 -34.24 -3.61
N VAL A 206 12.73 -35.22 -3.18
CA VAL A 206 14.01 -35.02 -2.48
C VAL A 206 15.17 -35.59 -3.30
N THR A 207 16.40 -35.12 -3.08
CA THR A 207 17.57 -35.69 -3.76
C THR A 207 17.83 -37.12 -3.29
N PRO A 208 18.28 -38.01 -4.19
CA PRO A 208 18.63 -37.77 -5.61
C PRO A 208 17.44 -37.88 -6.60
N GLY A 209 16.22 -38.19 -6.14
CA GLY A 209 15.09 -38.44 -7.04
C GLY A 209 14.46 -37.17 -7.65
N CYS A 210 14.64 -36.01 -7.02
CA CYS A 210 14.17 -34.75 -7.56
C CYS A 210 14.96 -34.35 -8.83
N PRO A 211 14.29 -34.05 -9.96
CA PRO A 211 14.96 -33.71 -11.23
C PRO A 211 15.72 -32.37 -11.17
N HIS A 212 15.33 -31.52 -10.23
CA HIS A 212 15.79 -30.14 -10.14
C HIS A 212 16.22 -29.82 -8.71
N THR A 213 17.47 -29.39 -8.54
CA THR A 213 17.99 -28.96 -7.26
C THR A 213 17.75 -27.47 -7.06
N LEU A 214 17.71 -27.03 -5.79
CA LEU A 214 17.62 -25.62 -5.49
C LEU A 214 18.86 -24.88 -6.05
N PRO A 215 18.67 -23.78 -6.81
CA PRO A 215 19.79 -22.97 -7.28
C PRO A 215 20.62 -22.42 -6.12
N LYS A 216 21.90 -22.12 -6.40
CA LYS A 216 22.79 -21.48 -5.42
C LYS A 216 22.17 -20.17 -4.91
N PRO A 217 22.43 -19.77 -3.65
CA PRO A 217 21.77 -18.59 -3.05
C PRO A 217 21.86 -17.29 -3.85
N HIS A 218 22.96 -17.04 -4.57
CA HIS A 218 23.14 -15.84 -5.41
C HIS A 218 22.28 -15.86 -6.69
N LEU A 219 21.73 -17.02 -7.06
CA LEU A 219 20.79 -17.22 -8.16
C LEU A 219 19.34 -17.33 -7.65
N LEU A 220 19.07 -17.01 -6.39
CA LEU A 220 17.70 -16.94 -5.87
C LEU A 220 17.21 -15.49 -5.89
N PRO A 221 15.98 -15.24 -6.36
CA PRO A 221 15.43 -13.89 -6.39
C PRO A 221 15.08 -13.43 -4.97
N ARG A 222 15.43 -12.18 -4.64
CA ARG A 222 15.21 -11.57 -3.32
C ARG A 222 14.37 -10.31 -3.42
N LYS A 223 13.27 -10.25 -2.67
CA LYS A 223 12.44 -9.03 -2.56
C LYS A 223 13.25 -7.90 -1.92
N LEU A 224 13.19 -6.71 -2.50
CA LEU A 224 13.83 -5.50 -1.96
C LEU A 224 12.77 -4.50 -1.49
N THR A 225 13.10 -3.75 -0.43
CA THR A 225 12.33 -2.57 0.00
C THR A 225 12.86 -1.33 -0.69
N GLU A 226 12.10 -0.23 -0.69
CA GLU A 226 12.56 1.04 -1.26
C GLU A 226 13.87 1.54 -0.64
N ILE A 227 14.05 1.33 0.66
CA ILE A 227 15.27 1.69 1.38
C ILE A 227 16.45 0.86 0.86
N HIS A 228 16.26 -0.45 0.66
CA HIS A 228 17.30 -1.31 0.11
C HIS A 228 17.69 -0.88 -1.32
N VAL A 229 16.72 -0.49 -2.15
CA VAL A 229 17.00 0.01 -3.50
C VAL A 229 17.80 1.32 -3.45
N LYS A 230 17.41 2.27 -2.59
CA LYS A 230 18.12 3.56 -2.42
C LYS A 230 19.55 3.37 -1.94
N ASN A 231 19.78 2.43 -1.02
CA ASN A 231 21.11 2.12 -0.49
C ASN A 231 22.06 1.48 -1.52
N ARG A 232 21.55 1.00 -2.67
CA ARG A 232 22.36 0.42 -3.76
C ARG A 232 22.83 1.47 -4.77
N PHE A 233 22.50 2.75 -4.60
CA PHE A 233 23.03 3.82 -5.45
C PHE A 233 24.57 3.83 -5.43
N PRO A 234 25.28 3.95 -6.59
CA PRO A 234 24.81 4.37 -7.92
C PRO A 234 24.42 3.23 -8.88
N GLN A 235 24.20 2.00 -8.38
CA GLN A 235 23.82 0.88 -9.22
C GLN A 235 22.51 1.19 -9.97
N GLN A 236 22.52 1.03 -11.30
CA GLN A 236 21.35 1.26 -12.13
C GLN A 236 20.40 0.06 -12.09
N VAL A 237 19.10 0.36 -12.20
CA VAL A 237 18.05 -0.65 -12.31
C VAL A 237 18.04 -1.23 -13.72
N GLU A 238 17.82 -2.53 -13.82
CA GLU A 238 17.71 -3.22 -15.09
C GLU A 238 16.50 -2.74 -15.88
N MET A 239 16.59 -2.90 -17.21
CA MET A 239 15.57 -2.45 -18.14
C MET A 239 15.13 -1.00 -17.91
N LYS A 240 16.02 -0.11 -17.43
CA LYS A 240 15.71 1.30 -17.14
C LYS A 240 14.45 1.49 -16.25
N GLY A 241 14.12 0.49 -15.42
CA GLY A 241 12.94 0.48 -14.54
C GLY A 241 11.62 0.04 -15.20
N TYR A 242 11.65 -0.45 -16.45
CA TYR A 242 10.50 -1.10 -17.07
C TYR A 242 10.30 -2.52 -16.53
N CYS A 243 9.04 -2.92 -16.40
CA CYS A 243 8.65 -4.24 -15.89
C CYS A 243 8.99 -5.35 -16.90
N PRO A 244 9.93 -6.28 -16.59
CA PRO A 244 10.30 -7.36 -17.49
C PRO A 244 9.13 -8.30 -17.83
N VAL A 245 8.27 -8.56 -16.85
CA VAL A 245 7.11 -9.46 -16.98
C VAL A 245 6.08 -8.87 -17.92
N THR A 246 5.72 -7.58 -17.75
CA THR A 246 4.77 -6.92 -18.67
C THR A 246 5.31 -6.93 -20.10
N TYR A 247 6.61 -6.66 -20.27
CA TYR A 247 7.22 -6.60 -21.58
C TYR A 247 7.23 -7.96 -22.28
N LEU A 248 7.65 -9.04 -21.61
CA LEU A 248 7.68 -10.37 -22.21
C LEU A 248 6.26 -10.91 -22.46
N ASP A 249 5.36 -10.82 -21.47
CA ASP A 249 3.97 -11.28 -21.61
C ASP A 249 3.22 -10.50 -22.70
N GLY A 250 3.53 -9.21 -22.84
CA GLY A 250 3.03 -8.33 -23.90
C GLY A 250 3.69 -8.56 -25.27
N LYS A 251 4.42 -9.67 -25.46
CA LYS A 251 5.12 -10.03 -26.70
C LYS A 251 6.12 -8.98 -27.17
N GLN A 252 6.79 -8.32 -26.22
CA GLN A 252 7.83 -7.32 -26.45
C GLN A 252 7.35 -6.12 -27.29
N ARG A 253 6.07 -5.77 -27.18
CA ARG A 253 5.48 -4.62 -27.87
C ARG A 253 5.76 -3.32 -27.12
N TYR A 254 5.69 -2.20 -27.85
CA TYR A 254 5.95 -0.88 -27.29
C TYR A 254 4.93 -0.50 -26.20
N GLU A 255 3.66 -0.87 -26.38
CA GLU A 255 2.57 -0.62 -25.41
C GLU A 255 2.76 -1.38 -24.10
N ALA A 256 3.57 -2.45 -24.12
CA ALA A 256 3.87 -3.29 -22.96
C ALA A 256 5.08 -2.78 -22.14
N LEU A 257 5.74 -1.70 -22.57
CA LEU A 257 6.81 -1.03 -21.83
C LEU A 257 6.22 -0.17 -20.71
N VAL A 258 5.74 -0.84 -19.66
CA VAL A 258 5.18 -0.20 -18.47
C VAL A 258 6.22 -0.10 -17.37
N ARG A 259 6.30 1.06 -16.71
CA ARG A 259 7.22 1.27 -15.60
C ARG A 259 6.79 0.50 -14.35
N GLY A 260 7.80 -0.03 -13.68
CA GLY A 260 7.61 -0.60 -12.35
C GLY A 260 7.59 0.47 -11.26
N LYS A 261 7.15 0.06 -10.07
CA LYS A 261 7.21 0.85 -8.84
C LYS A 261 8.28 0.29 -7.90
N MET A 262 9.03 1.16 -7.23
CA MET A 262 10.15 0.76 -6.35
C MET A 262 9.71 -0.16 -5.20
N GLU A 263 8.45 -0.07 -4.75
CA GLU A 263 7.83 -0.98 -3.77
C GLU A 263 7.82 -2.46 -4.19
N TYR A 264 7.88 -2.72 -5.50
CA TYR A 264 7.91 -4.06 -6.08
C TYR A 264 9.27 -4.37 -6.68
N ALA A 265 10.37 -3.99 -6.03
CA ALA A 265 11.72 -4.31 -6.51
C ALA A 265 12.15 -5.75 -6.12
N VAL A 266 12.93 -6.39 -7.00
CA VAL A 266 13.55 -7.70 -6.77
C VAL A 266 15.01 -7.65 -7.22
N GLU A 267 15.89 -8.20 -6.40
CA GLU A 267 17.27 -8.49 -6.75
C GLU A 267 17.37 -9.91 -7.31
N TYR A 268 18.01 -10.05 -8.46
CA TYR A 268 18.29 -11.35 -9.06
C TYR A 268 19.59 -11.29 -9.84
N ARG A 269 20.54 -12.20 -9.56
CA ARG A 269 21.90 -12.19 -10.14
C ARG A 269 22.59 -10.83 -9.99
N GLU A 270 22.54 -10.29 -8.77
CA GLU A 270 23.11 -8.98 -8.41
C GLU A 270 22.54 -7.79 -9.20
N ARG A 271 21.42 -7.97 -9.92
CA ARG A 271 20.74 -6.93 -10.69
C ARG A 271 19.38 -6.61 -10.08
N ILE A 272 18.98 -5.35 -10.16
CA ILE A 272 17.73 -4.86 -9.57
C ILE A 272 16.67 -4.72 -10.68
N TYR A 273 15.57 -5.46 -10.55
CA TYR A 273 14.41 -5.38 -11.43
C TYR A 273 13.24 -4.73 -10.67
N ILE A 274 12.42 -3.97 -11.39
CA ILE A 274 11.25 -3.28 -10.83
C ILE A 274 10.00 -3.70 -11.58
N PHE A 275 8.92 -4.01 -10.86
CA PHE A 275 7.67 -4.49 -11.44
C PHE A 275 6.51 -3.52 -11.24
N GLU A 276 5.52 -3.57 -12.12
CA GLU A 276 4.34 -2.68 -12.09
C GLU A 276 3.38 -3.04 -10.94
N THR A 277 3.18 -4.33 -10.69
CA THR A 277 2.26 -4.86 -9.69
C THR A 277 2.92 -5.96 -8.85
N LYS A 278 2.37 -6.21 -7.66
CA LYS A 278 2.75 -7.33 -6.79
C LYS A 278 2.67 -8.68 -7.52
N GLU A 279 1.61 -8.90 -8.29
CA GLU A 279 1.39 -10.14 -9.04
C GLU A 279 2.51 -10.40 -10.06
N LYS A 280 2.93 -9.36 -10.79
CA LYS A 280 4.01 -9.47 -11.78
C LYS A 280 5.35 -9.71 -11.11
N ARG A 281 5.61 -9.08 -9.97
CA ARG A 281 6.77 -9.38 -9.12
C ARG A 281 6.79 -10.84 -8.69
N ASP A 282 5.67 -11.35 -8.19
CA ASP A 282 5.57 -12.72 -7.70
C ASP A 282 5.68 -13.73 -8.86
N LYS A 283 5.20 -13.39 -10.07
CA LYS A 283 5.41 -14.18 -11.30
C LYS A 283 6.89 -14.28 -11.67
N PHE A 284 7.63 -13.16 -11.59
CA PHE A 284 9.08 -13.14 -11.80
C PHE A 284 9.80 -13.99 -10.74
N MET A 285 9.45 -13.84 -9.46
CA MET A 285 10.05 -14.61 -8.36
C MET A 285 9.89 -16.13 -8.57
N ARG A 286 8.75 -16.58 -9.13
CA ARG A 286 8.51 -17.99 -9.45
C ARG A 286 9.39 -18.52 -10.56
N THR A 287 9.65 -17.71 -11.59
CA THR A 287 10.34 -18.15 -12.82
C THR A 287 11.33 -17.10 -13.32
N PRO A 288 12.38 -16.75 -12.54
CA PRO A 288 13.24 -15.63 -12.88
C PRO A 288 14.06 -15.89 -14.15
N GLU A 289 14.42 -17.15 -14.42
CA GLU A 289 15.15 -17.58 -15.63
C GLU A 289 14.44 -17.22 -16.94
N THR A 290 13.09 -17.17 -16.93
CA THR A 290 12.29 -16.82 -18.10
C THR A 290 12.36 -15.32 -18.44
N TYR A 291 12.49 -14.47 -17.41
CA TYR A 291 12.27 -13.03 -17.53
C TYR A 291 13.54 -12.17 -17.39
N TRP A 292 14.65 -12.69 -16.88
CA TRP A 292 15.83 -11.86 -16.59
C TRP A 292 16.57 -11.36 -17.84
N ALA A 293 16.65 -12.16 -18.90
CA ALA A 293 17.51 -11.88 -20.06
C ALA A 293 16.87 -10.92 -21.11
N GLN A 294 15.91 -10.10 -20.71
CA GLN A 294 15.18 -9.22 -21.61
C GLN A 294 16.04 -8.03 -22.05
N LYS A 295 15.98 -7.71 -23.35
CA LYS A 295 16.65 -6.53 -23.93
C LYS A 295 15.61 -5.52 -24.37
N LEU A 296 15.82 -4.27 -23.97
CA LEU A 296 14.96 -3.16 -24.39
C LEU A 296 15.18 -2.85 -25.88
N PRO A 297 14.12 -2.41 -26.59
CA PRO A 297 14.24 -1.92 -27.95
C PRO A 297 14.97 -0.57 -27.96
N ILE A 298 15.50 -0.17 -29.12
CA ILE A 298 16.23 1.10 -29.28
C ILE A 298 15.32 2.30 -28.94
N LYS A 299 14.04 2.22 -29.33
CA LYS A 299 13.03 3.24 -29.04
C LYS A 299 12.25 2.84 -27.79
N VAL A 300 12.48 3.56 -26.69
CA VAL A 300 11.73 3.41 -25.44
C VAL A 300 10.87 4.65 -25.20
N PRO A 301 9.73 4.50 -24.49
CA PRO A 301 8.92 5.65 -24.10
C PRO A 301 9.74 6.72 -23.38
N PRO A 302 9.53 8.01 -23.66
CA PRO A 302 10.23 9.07 -22.94
C PRO A 302 9.90 9.00 -21.45
N LEU A 303 10.84 9.43 -20.61
CA LEU A 303 10.60 9.49 -19.17
C LEU A 303 9.51 10.55 -18.92
N SER A 304 8.38 10.15 -18.33
CA SER A 304 7.34 11.08 -17.87
C SER A 304 7.80 11.79 -16.61
N GLU A 305 8.88 12.55 -16.71
CA GLU A 305 9.29 13.45 -15.63
C GLU A 305 8.53 14.76 -15.81
N PRO A 306 7.90 15.30 -14.75
CA PRO A 306 7.27 16.60 -14.82
C PRO A 306 8.37 17.64 -15.11
N VAL A 307 8.43 18.10 -16.35
CA VAL A 307 9.35 19.16 -16.77
C VAL A 307 8.86 20.46 -16.16
N HIS A 308 9.68 21.07 -15.31
CA HIS A 308 9.35 22.38 -14.75
C HIS A 308 9.21 23.41 -15.88
N LEU A 309 8.14 24.20 -15.88
CA LEU A 309 7.89 25.23 -16.91
C LEU A 309 9.10 26.16 -17.12
N THR A 310 9.81 26.49 -16.03
CA THR A 310 11.02 27.34 -16.03
C THR A 310 12.26 26.68 -16.65
N SER A 311 12.25 25.36 -16.84
CA SER A 311 13.34 24.63 -17.50
C SER A 311 13.19 24.57 -19.02
N LEU A 312 12.07 25.03 -19.56
CA LEU A 312 11.84 25.08 -21.01
C LEU A 312 12.64 26.22 -21.67
N PRO A 313 13.08 26.05 -22.93
CA PRO A 313 13.57 27.16 -23.74
C PRO A 313 12.53 28.29 -23.84
N THR A 314 12.98 29.53 -24.10
CA THR A 314 12.13 30.74 -24.11
C THR A 314 10.83 30.56 -24.90
N LEU A 315 10.88 29.93 -26.08
CA LEU A 315 9.71 29.67 -26.90
C LEU A 315 8.70 28.76 -26.19
N GLY A 316 9.15 27.63 -25.65
CA GLY A 316 8.29 26.68 -24.92
C GLY A 316 7.74 27.26 -23.62
N TYR A 317 8.53 28.08 -22.91
CA TYR A 317 8.05 28.81 -21.74
C TYR A 317 6.90 29.78 -22.09
N LEU A 318 7.04 30.55 -23.17
CA LEU A 318 6.02 31.50 -23.61
C LEU A 318 4.77 30.78 -24.12
N GLU A 319 4.94 29.69 -24.87
CA GLU A 319 3.85 28.88 -25.39
C GLU A 319 3.01 28.27 -24.25
N GLN A 320 3.67 27.59 -23.31
CA GLN A 320 2.98 26.89 -22.22
C GLN A 320 2.53 27.83 -21.10
N GLY A 321 3.20 28.97 -20.90
CA GLY A 321 2.95 29.87 -19.78
C GLY A 321 2.07 31.08 -20.09
N VAL A 322 2.11 31.60 -21.32
CA VAL A 322 1.53 32.91 -21.67
C VAL A 322 0.56 32.85 -22.86
N ALA A 323 0.70 31.86 -23.74
CA ALA A 323 -0.06 31.81 -24.99
C ALA A 323 -1.58 31.85 -24.78
N GLU A 324 -2.13 31.04 -23.87
CA GLU A 324 -3.58 31.00 -23.64
C GLU A 324 -4.13 32.37 -23.21
N ALA A 325 -3.42 33.07 -22.31
CA ALA A 325 -3.83 34.40 -21.85
C ALA A 325 -3.77 35.45 -22.98
N VAL A 326 -2.73 35.41 -23.81
CA VAL A 326 -2.59 36.32 -24.96
C VAL A 326 -3.62 36.03 -26.04
N ILE A 327 -3.87 34.75 -26.36
CA ILE A 327 -4.90 34.34 -27.33
C ILE A 327 -6.27 34.86 -26.88
N LYS A 328 -6.64 34.67 -25.60
CA LYS A 328 -7.90 35.17 -25.06
C LYS A 328 -8.00 36.70 -25.13
N ALA A 329 -6.94 37.42 -24.75
CA ALA A 329 -6.92 38.88 -24.79
C ALA A 329 -7.03 39.43 -26.23
N MET A 330 -6.29 38.83 -27.16
CA MET A 330 -6.32 39.21 -28.58
C MET A 330 -7.66 38.88 -29.23
N THR A 331 -8.26 37.73 -28.90
CA THR A 331 -9.59 37.34 -29.37
C THR A 331 -10.65 38.33 -28.87
N ALA A 332 -10.62 38.67 -27.58
CA ALA A 332 -11.53 39.65 -27.00
C ALA A 332 -11.38 41.04 -27.66
N ALA A 333 -10.14 41.48 -27.89
CA ALA A 333 -9.86 42.72 -28.60
C ALA A 333 -10.41 42.70 -30.05
N GLY A 334 -10.27 41.57 -30.75
CA GLY A 334 -10.77 41.38 -32.10
C GLY A 334 -12.30 41.38 -32.21
N CYS A 335 -12.99 40.82 -31.21
CA CYS A 335 -14.45 40.84 -31.14
C CYS A 335 -15.00 42.25 -30.84
N LEU A 336 -14.40 42.96 -29.87
CA LEU A 336 -14.86 44.27 -29.46
C LEU A 336 -14.46 45.38 -30.44
N LYS A 337 -13.29 45.27 -31.09
CA LYS A 337 -12.67 46.30 -31.96
C LYS A 337 -12.61 47.67 -31.26
N PRO A 338 -11.91 47.79 -30.11
CA PRO A 338 -11.96 48.96 -29.26
C PRO A 338 -11.41 50.22 -29.97
N LYS A 339 -12.24 51.26 -30.08
CA LYS A 339 -11.82 52.61 -30.44
C LYS A 339 -12.10 53.53 -29.26
N HIS A 340 -11.08 53.79 -28.45
CA HIS A 340 -11.21 54.75 -27.36
C HIS A 340 -11.17 56.18 -27.92
N PRO A 341 -11.95 57.13 -27.35
CA PRO A 341 -11.82 58.55 -27.65
C PRO A 341 -10.37 59.04 -27.58
N TYR A 342 -9.99 59.88 -28.55
CA TYR A 342 -8.67 60.54 -28.66
C TYR A 342 -7.42 59.64 -28.73
N LEU A 343 -7.56 58.31 -28.76
CA LEU A 343 -6.45 57.38 -28.96
C LEU A 343 -6.43 56.82 -30.38
N SER A 344 -5.26 56.52 -30.93
CA SER A 344 -5.17 55.78 -32.20
C SER A 344 -5.75 54.36 -32.04
N LEU A 345 -6.11 53.72 -33.16
CA LEU A 345 -6.59 52.34 -33.17
C LEU A 345 -5.58 51.38 -32.51
N LYS A 346 -4.29 51.54 -32.86
CA LYS A 346 -3.20 50.76 -32.27
C LYS A 346 -3.10 50.94 -30.76
N ARG A 347 -3.15 52.20 -30.27
CA ARG A 347 -3.10 52.48 -28.82
C ARG A 347 -4.32 51.94 -28.10
N SER A 348 -5.51 52.09 -28.66
CA SER A 348 -6.76 51.57 -28.08
C SER A 348 -6.73 50.05 -27.92
N ALA A 349 -6.27 49.33 -28.95
CA ALA A 349 -6.11 47.88 -28.90
C ALA A 349 -5.05 47.43 -27.88
N LEU A 350 -3.89 48.09 -27.84
CA LEU A 350 -2.83 47.76 -26.87
C LEU A 350 -3.27 48.01 -25.42
N SER A 351 -3.94 49.13 -25.15
CA SER A 351 -4.49 49.44 -23.82
C SER A 351 -5.55 48.42 -23.41
N TYR A 352 -6.41 47.99 -24.34
CA TYR A 352 -7.41 46.95 -24.08
C TYR A 352 -6.76 45.61 -23.70
N VAL A 353 -5.81 45.13 -24.51
CA VAL A 353 -5.08 43.87 -24.24
C VAL A 353 -4.35 43.92 -22.90
N ALA A 354 -3.69 45.04 -22.59
CA ALA A 354 -3.00 45.21 -21.30
C ALA A 354 -3.97 45.18 -20.10
N LEU A 355 -5.12 45.85 -20.19
CA LEU A 355 -6.15 45.83 -19.15
C LEU A 355 -6.77 44.43 -19.00
N TYR A 356 -7.02 43.75 -20.11
CA TYR A 356 -7.55 42.39 -20.14
C TYR A 356 -6.60 41.41 -19.45
N LEU A 357 -5.31 41.42 -19.81
CA LEU A 357 -4.31 40.56 -19.19
C LEU A 357 -4.21 40.80 -17.68
N LYS A 358 -4.31 42.05 -17.21
CA LYS A 358 -4.30 42.38 -15.78
C LYS A 358 -5.59 41.98 -15.06
N ALA A 359 -6.74 42.09 -15.71
CA ALA A 359 -8.05 41.74 -15.14
C ALA A 359 -8.23 40.23 -14.92
N PHE A 360 -7.59 39.40 -15.76
CA PHE A 360 -7.73 37.94 -15.75
C PHE A 360 -6.47 37.17 -15.31
N ASN A 361 -5.43 37.85 -14.81
CA ASN A 361 -4.24 37.19 -14.27
C ASN A 361 -4.52 36.48 -12.94
N HIS A 362 -4.57 35.14 -12.94
CA HIS A 362 -4.83 34.32 -11.75
C HIS A 362 -3.77 34.40 -10.65
N ARG A 363 -2.56 34.90 -10.94
CA ARG A 363 -1.50 35.11 -9.93
C ARG A 363 -1.64 36.43 -9.17
N SER A 364 -2.51 37.33 -9.64
CA SER A 364 -2.77 38.60 -8.96
C SER A 364 -3.81 38.44 -7.85
N THR A 365 -3.73 39.27 -6.81
CA THR A 365 -4.72 39.27 -5.71
C THR A 365 -6.12 39.65 -6.20
N ASP A 366 -7.14 39.20 -5.48
CA ASP A 366 -8.55 39.43 -5.84
C ASP A 366 -8.92 40.91 -5.94
N SER A 367 -8.40 41.75 -5.03
CA SER A 367 -8.65 43.20 -5.06
C SER A 367 -8.09 43.84 -6.33
N ILE A 368 -6.89 43.44 -6.76
CA ILE A 368 -6.25 43.93 -7.99
C ILE A 368 -7.02 43.48 -9.21
N ARG A 369 -7.43 42.20 -9.26
CA ARG A 369 -8.24 41.66 -10.38
C ARG A 369 -9.56 42.42 -10.50
N GLN A 370 -10.26 42.64 -9.39
CA GLN A 370 -11.54 43.35 -9.40
C GLN A 370 -11.38 44.83 -9.77
N MET A 371 -10.29 45.48 -9.33
CA MET A 371 -9.94 46.84 -9.76
C MET A 371 -9.72 46.90 -11.28
N TYR A 372 -8.94 45.98 -11.86
CA TYR A 372 -8.70 45.98 -13.31
C TYR A 372 -9.92 45.55 -14.12
N LYS A 373 -10.79 44.68 -13.61
CA LYS A 373 -12.10 44.39 -14.22
C LYS A 373 -12.98 45.63 -14.30
N LYS A 374 -13.03 46.45 -13.24
CA LYS A 374 -13.76 47.74 -13.26
C LYS A 374 -13.14 48.72 -14.27
N LYS A 375 -11.80 48.81 -14.32
CA LYS A 375 -11.09 49.63 -15.31
C LYS A 375 -11.34 49.17 -16.75
N LEU A 376 -11.38 47.86 -16.98
CA LEU A 376 -11.68 47.27 -18.29
C LEU A 376 -13.11 47.61 -18.71
N ALA A 377 -14.11 47.41 -17.84
CA ALA A 377 -15.51 47.76 -18.12
C ALA A 377 -15.68 49.26 -18.42
N SER A 378 -15.05 50.14 -17.62
CA SER A 378 -15.07 51.58 -17.87
C SER A 378 -14.41 51.95 -19.20
N PHE A 379 -13.34 51.25 -19.60
CA PHE A 379 -12.69 51.44 -20.90
C PHE A 379 -13.59 50.99 -22.05
N GLU A 380 -14.31 49.87 -21.91
CA GLU A 380 -15.30 49.39 -22.88
C GLU A 380 -16.47 50.38 -23.05
N GLU A 381 -17.00 50.91 -21.94
CA GLU A 381 -18.01 51.98 -21.96
C GLU A 381 -17.52 53.22 -22.71
N ASN A 382 -16.28 53.65 -22.47
CA ASN A 382 -15.72 54.81 -23.15
C ASN A 382 -15.58 54.57 -24.66
N CYS A 383 -15.24 53.34 -25.09
CA CYS A 383 -15.18 52.98 -26.50
C CYS A 383 -16.57 53.08 -27.19
N MET A 384 -17.66 52.85 -26.45
CA MET A 384 -19.02 52.96 -26.96
C MET A 384 -19.52 54.41 -27.13
N LEU A 385 -18.80 55.41 -26.58
CA LEU A 385 -19.18 56.82 -26.71
C LEU A 385 -19.15 57.30 -28.17
N ILE A 386 -18.15 56.89 -28.97
CA ILE A 386 -18.05 57.31 -30.37
C ILE A 386 -19.22 56.79 -31.22
N PRO A 387 -19.53 55.48 -31.24
CA PRO A 387 -20.71 54.97 -31.94
C PRO A 387 -22.03 55.59 -31.47
N TYR A 388 -22.18 55.77 -30.16
CA TYR A 388 -23.39 56.36 -29.55
C TYR A 388 -23.58 57.82 -30.00
N LEU A 389 -22.57 58.67 -29.82
CA LEU A 389 -22.63 60.08 -30.21
C LEU A 389 -22.78 60.24 -31.72
N SER A 390 -22.05 59.43 -32.52
CA SER A 390 -22.17 59.44 -33.98
C SER A 390 -23.58 59.12 -34.47
N THR A 391 -24.32 58.25 -33.76
CA THR A 391 -25.69 57.88 -34.13
C THR A 391 -26.69 58.96 -33.74
N ILE A 392 -26.53 59.57 -32.56
CA ILE A 392 -27.49 60.54 -32.01
C ILE A 392 -27.30 61.94 -32.59
N MET A 393 -26.06 62.32 -32.88
CA MET A 393 -25.70 63.63 -33.45
C MET A 393 -25.79 63.64 -34.99
N LYS A 394 -26.29 62.56 -35.62
CA LYS A 394 -26.55 62.51 -37.07
C LYS A 394 -27.83 63.30 -37.40
N GLY A 395 -27.71 64.30 -38.26
CA GLY A 395 -28.83 65.07 -38.80
C GLY A 395 -28.96 66.47 -38.21
N ASN A 396 -30.15 67.06 -38.32
CA ASN A 396 -30.43 68.42 -37.85
C ASN A 396 -30.44 68.50 -36.31
N TYR A 397 -30.12 69.69 -35.79
CA TYR A 397 -30.09 69.97 -34.36
C TYR A 397 -31.41 69.58 -33.67
N ARG A 398 -31.31 68.77 -32.59
CA ARG A 398 -32.45 68.43 -31.73
C ARG A 398 -32.45 69.32 -30.47
N PRO A 399 -33.59 69.92 -30.09
CA PRO A 399 -33.69 70.71 -28.87
C PRO A 399 -33.53 69.83 -27.62
N PRO A 400 -33.10 70.39 -26.46
CA PRO A 400 -32.81 69.61 -25.25
C PRO A 400 -33.94 68.70 -24.76
N SER A 401 -35.20 69.08 -24.99
CA SER A 401 -36.40 68.31 -24.64
C SER A 401 -36.59 67.01 -25.43
N GLU A 402 -35.93 66.86 -26.58
CA GLU A 402 -36.05 65.70 -27.48
C GLU A 402 -34.79 64.82 -27.49
N ARG A 403 -33.81 65.13 -26.62
CA ARG A 403 -32.56 64.36 -26.50
C ARG A 403 -32.73 63.22 -25.50
N PRO A 404 -32.01 62.10 -25.69
CA PRO A 404 -31.91 61.07 -24.67
C PRO A 404 -31.40 61.64 -23.33
N ILE A 405 -31.97 61.15 -22.23
CA ILE A 405 -31.68 61.64 -20.86
C ILE A 405 -30.19 61.50 -20.51
N ASP A 406 -29.52 60.49 -21.07
CA ASP A 406 -28.11 60.19 -20.84
C ASP A 406 -27.14 60.90 -21.80
N PHE A 407 -27.67 61.68 -22.76
CA PHE A 407 -26.87 62.31 -23.82
C PHE A 407 -25.85 63.31 -23.27
N GLU A 408 -26.30 64.23 -22.42
CA GLU A 408 -25.47 65.32 -21.89
C GLU A 408 -24.35 64.77 -21.00
N PHE A 409 -24.66 63.76 -20.18
CA PHE A 409 -23.67 63.04 -19.37
C PHE A 409 -22.62 62.34 -20.23
N LYS A 410 -23.04 61.61 -21.29
CA LYS A 410 -22.11 60.90 -22.19
C LYS A 410 -21.28 61.85 -23.06
N LEU A 411 -21.82 62.99 -23.47
CA LEU A 411 -21.10 64.01 -24.20
C LEU A 411 -20.05 64.68 -23.32
N ASN A 412 -20.40 65.07 -22.10
CA ASN A 412 -19.44 65.62 -21.14
C ASN A 412 -18.35 64.61 -20.77
N ARG A 413 -18.72 63.32 -20.60
CA ARG A 413 -17.76 62.23 -20.39
C ARG A 413 -16.84 62.06 -21.60
N PHE A 414 -17.34 62.17 -22.83
CA PHE A 414 -16.51 62.12 -24.04
C PHE A 414 -15.52 63.29 -24.06
N LEU A 415 -15.98 64.53 -23.88
CA LEU A 415 -15.11 65.72 -23.88
C LEU A 415 -14.06 65.66 -22.76
N ALA A 416 -14.43 65.23 -21.55
CA ALA A 416 -13.47 65.09 -20.44
C ALA A 416 -12.32 64.11 -20.73
N LEU A 417 -12.47 63.21 -21.71
CA LEU A 417 -11.40 62.29 -22.11
C LEU A 417 -10.32 62.98 -22.99
N SER A 418 -10.54 64.21 -23.49
CA SER A 418 -9.51 64.96 -24.21
C SER A 418 -8.42 65.50 -23.30
N ASP A 419 -8.75 65.75 -22.03
CA ASP A 419 -7.84 66.38 -21.06
C ASP A 419 -6.91 65.36 -20.37
N LEU A 420 -7.02 64.09 -20.74
CA LEU A 420 -6.16 63.02 -20.26
C LEU A 420 -4.79 63.05 -20.96
N PRO A 421 -3.67 62.97 -20.20
CA PRO A 421 -2.33 62.99 -20.78
C PRO A 421 -2.13 61.76 -21.70
N GLY A 422 -2.11 62.02 -23.01
CA GLY A 422 -2.03 61.01 -24.06
C GLY A 422 -2.90 61.28 -25.30
N ALA A 423 -3.84 62.24 -25.22
CA ALA A 423 -4.69 62.69 -26.32
C ALA A 423 -3.98 63.60 -27.34
N ASN A 424 -2.98 64.37 -26.91
CA ASN A 424 -2.16 65.19 -27.81
C ASN A 424 -1.05 64.34 -28.42
N GLY A 425 -1.14 64.14 -29.73
CA GLY A 425 -0.20 63.34 -30.50
C GLY A 425 1.23 63.86 -30.37
N VAL A 426 2.13 63.00 -29.91
CA VAL A 426 3.52 63.07 -30.34
C VAL A 426 3.51 62.65 -31.82
N GLN A 427 3.78 63.62 -32.70
CA GLN A 427 4.20 63.38 -34.08
C GLN A 427 5.40 62.42 -34.03
N LEU A 428 5.25 61.28 -34.69
CA LEU A 428 6.35 60.36 -34.97
C LEU A 428 6.86 60.73 -36.36
N ASP A 429 8.03 61.36 -36.42
CA ASP A 429 9.02 61.09 -37.47
C ASP A 429 9.68 59.74 -37.21
#